data_AF-A0A2Z5QXP8-F1
#
_entry.id   AF-A0A2Z5QXP8-F1
#
_cell.length_a   1.000
_cell.length_b   1.000
_cell.length_c   1.000
_cell.angle_alpha   90.00
_cell.angle_beta   90.00
_cell.angle_gamma   90.00
#
_symmetry.space_group_name_H-M   'P 1'
#
loop_
_entity.id
_entity.type
_entity.pdbx_description
1 polymer ?
#
loop_
_entity_poly.entity_id
_entity_poly.type
_entity_poly.pdbx_seq_one_letter_code
_entity_poly.pdbx_strand_id
1 'polypeptide(L)'
;MNAHKTTPTLEHLQPAPGTSKKLGFLSFGHWAEIPGSRVNSASDSLHQAIDLAVGAEEIGLDGAFFRVHHFDQQQATPYPLLSAIAAKTSRIELGTGVIDMRYENPLYMAELAAMSDLISAGRLQLGVSRGSPESVIRGFESFGYYPPKVKMRVRWHAVTSTSS
;
A
#
# COMPACT_ATOMS: atom_id res chain seq x y z
N MET A 1 -41.46 -21.98 -24.20
CA MET A 1 -40.11 -22.08 -24.78
C MET A 1 -39.12 -21.57 -23.74
N ASN A 2 -38.33 -22.46 -23.14
CA ASN A 2 -37.41 -22.11 -22.05
C ASN A 2 -36.07 -21.62 -22.62
N ALA A 3 -35.64 -20.43 -22.21
CA ALA A 3 -34.33 -19.89 -22.54
C ALA A 3 -33.27 -20.58 -21.67
N HIS A 4 -32.46 -21.45 -22.29
CA HIS A 4 -31.22 -21.96 -21.68
C HIS A 4 -30.25 -20.80 -21.48
N LYS A 5 -30.04 -20.40 -20.21
CA LYS A 5 -28.89 -19.57 -19.84
C LYS A 5 -27.66 -20.48 -19.83
N THR A 6 -26.80 -20.32 -20.82
CA THR A 6 -25.49 -20.96 -20.88
C THR A 6 -24.61 -20.42 -19.76
N THR A 7 -24.16 -21.29 -18.87
CA THR A 7 -23.13 -20.99 -17.87
C THR A 7 -21.86 -20.53 -18.59
N PRO A 8 -21.29 -19.35 -18.30
CA PRO A 8 -20.05 -18.92 -18.94
C PRO A 8 -18.91 -19.85 -18.52
N THR A 9 -18.21 -20.42 -19.50
CA THR A 9 -17.02 -21.24 -19.27
C THR A 9 -15.85 -20.35 -18.84
N LEU A 10 -14.97 -20.87 -17.96
CA LEU A 10 -13.83 -20.14 -17.38
C LEU A 10 -12.75 -19.70 -18.40
N GLU A 11 -12.94 -19.98 -19.68
CA GLU A 11 -11.99 -19.69 -20.76
C GLU A 11 -11.80 -18.19 -21.02
N HIS A 12 -12.77 -17.33 -20.66
CA HIS A 12 -12.69 -15.88 -20.88
C HIS A 12 -11.81 -15.09 -19.88
N LEU A 13 -11.17 -15.77 -18.92
CA LEU A 13 -10.30 -15.12 -17.91
C LEU A 13 -8.81 -15.22 -18.23
N GLN A 14 -8.44 -15.75 -19.40
CA GLN A 14 -7.03 -15.81 -19.78
C GLN A 14 -6.50 -14.39 -20.06
N PRO A 15 -5.40 -13.97 -19.42
CA PRO A 15 -4.77 -12.69 -19.73
C PRO A 15 -4.36 -12.66 -21.20
N ALA A 16 -4.39 -11.47 -21.81
CA ALA A 16 -3.90 -11.29 -23.17
C ALA A 16 -2.45 -11.82 -23.30
N PRO A 17 -2.11 -12.53 -24.38
CA PRO A 17 -0.74 -13.01 -24.60
C PRO A 17 0.24 -11.83 -24.56
N GLY A 18 1.24 -11.90 -23.67
CA GLY A 18 2.31 -10.89 -23.58
C GLY A 18 2.31 -9.99 -22.34
N THR A 19 1.27 -10.02 -21.49
CA THR A 19 1.30 -9.32 -20.20
C THR A 19 1.66 -10.28 -19.06
N SER A 20 2.88 -10.19 -18.54
CA SER A 20 3.22 -10.85 -17.27
C SER A 20 2.35 -10.27 -16.15
N LYS A 21 1.64 -11.12 -15.43
CA LYS A 21 0.86 -10.67 -14.26
C LYS A 21 1.83 -10.36 -13.13
N LYS A 22 1.71 -9.15 -12.56
CA LYS A 22 2.45 -8.73 -11.38
C LYS A 22 1.75 -9.21 -10.12
N LEU A 23 2.49 -9.85 -9.21
CA LEU A 23 1.96 -10.38 -7.94
C LEU A 23 2.65 -9.70 -6.75
N GLY A 24 1.87 -9.28 -5.76
CA GLY A 24 2.38 -8.67 -4.54
C GLY A 24 1.47 -8.91 -3.35
N PHE A 25 1.86 -8.44 -2.19
CA PHE A 25 1.04 -8.52 -0.96
C PHE A 25 0.78 -7.13 -0.37
N LEU A 26 -0.30 -7.02 0.40
CA LEU A 26 -0.58 -5.87 1.27
C LEU A 26 -0.57 -6.34 2.73
N SER A 27 0.30 -5.76 3.55
CA SER A 27 0.33 -5.98 5.00
C SER A 27 -0.24 -4.78 5.75
N PHE A 28 -0.94 -5.08 6.85
CA PHE A 28 -1.54 -4.09 7.75
C PHE A 28 -0.64 -3.78 8.95
N GLY A 29 0.40 -4.61 9.17
CA GLY A 29 1.33 -4.43 10.28
C GLY A 29 0.68 -4.46 11.66
N HIS A 30 -0.44 -5.18 11.81
CA HIS A 30 -1.14 -5.29 13.08
C HIS A 30 -0.32 -6.09 14.09
N TRP A 31 -0.36 -5.67 15.35
CA TRP A 31 0.28 -6.36 16.46
C TRP A 31 -0.63 -6.34 17.69
N ALA A 32 -0.61 -7.43 18.46
CA ALA A 32 -1.36 -7.54 19.70
C ALA A 32 -0.76 -8.63 20.59
N GLU A 33 -0.79 -8.43 21.90
CA GLU A 33 -0.38 -9.43 22.89
C GLU A 33 -1.46 -10.50 23.06
N ILE A 34 -1.62 -11.36 22.05
CA ILE A 34 -2.59 -12.47 22.07
C ILE A 34 -1.88 -13.83 22.02
N PRO A 35 -2.37 -14.83 22.78
CA PRO A 35 -1.76 -16.17 22.78
C PRO A 35 -1.63 -16.75 21.36
N GLY A 36 -0.42 -17.16 20.99
CA GLY A 36 -0.11 -17.74 19.68
C GLY A 36 0.31 -16.74 18.61
N SER A 37 0.20 -15.43 18.85
CA SER A 37 0.77 -14.42 17.96
C SER A 37 2.30 -14.41 18.04
N ARG A 38 2.93 -14.22 16.88
CA ARG A 38 4.38 -13.95 16.77
C ARG A 38 4.69 -12.45 16.65
N VAL A 39 3.66 -11.61 16.65
CA VAL A 39 3.76 -10.15 16.50
C VAL A 39 3.06 -9.53 17.69
N ASN A 40 3.77 -9.46 18.82
CA ASN A 40 3.21 -9.06 20.11
C ASN A 40 3.50 -7.60 20.44
N SER A 41 4.40 -6.95 19.69
CA SER A 41 4.79 -5.57 19.87
C SER A 41 4.87 -4.80 18.56
N ALA A 42 4.91 -3.47 18.65
CA ALA A 42 5.20 -2.60 17.51
C ALA A 42 6.56 -2.92 16.86
N SER A 43 7.56 -3.28 17.68
CA SER A 43 8.89 -3.70 17.20
C SER A 43 8.79 -4.98 16.36
N ASP A 44 8.03 -5.98 16.83
CA ASP A 44 7.85 -7.23 16.08
C ASP A 44 7.19 -6.96 14.72
N SER A 45 6.19 -6.07 14.69
CA SER A 45 5.50 -5.71 13.44
C SER A 45 6.45 -5.10 12.41
N LEU A 46 7.34 -4.20 12.83
CA LEU A 46 8.31 -3.55 11.94
C LEU A 46 9.36 -4.54 11.42
N HIS A 47 9.94 -5.37 12.29
CA HIS A 47 10.92 -6.37 11.87
C HIS A 47 10.28 -7.44 10.99
N GLN A 48 9.09 -7.92 11.33
CA GLN A 48 8.37 -8.87 10.48
C GLN A 48 8.05 -8.28 9.11
N ALA A 49 7.68 -7.00 9.02
CA ALA A 49 7.44 -6.37 7.72
C ALA A 49 8.69 -6.36 6.83
N ILE A 50 9.88 -6.17 7.42
CA ILE A 50 11.15 -6.30 6.70
C ILE A 50 11.37 -7.75 6.24
N ASP A 51 11.23 -8.71 7.14
CA ASP A 51 11.44 -10.13 6.83
C ASP A 51 10.45 -10.64 5.76
N LEU A 52 9.19 -10.20 5.82
CA LEU A 52 8.17 -10.52 4.83
C LEU A 52 8.52 -9.98 3.44
N ALA A 53 9.03 -8.75 3.35
CA ALA A 53 9.42 -8.17 2.08
C ALA A 53 10.65 -8.87 1.48
N VAL A 54 11.65 -9.22 2.31
CA VAL A 54 12.81 -10.00 1.89
C VAL A 54 12.38 -11.38 1.38
N GLY A 55 11.60 -12.12 2.18
CA GLY A 55 11.10 -13.44 1.78
C GLY A 55 10.20 -13.39 0.54
N ALA A 56 9.40 -12.33 0.38
CA ALA A 56 8.60 -12.11 -0.83
C ALA A 56 9.48 -11.92 -2.08
N GLU A 57 10.58 -11.15 -1.97
CA GLU A 57 11.52 -11.00 -3.09
C GLU A 57 12.17 -12.33 -3.46
N GLU A 58 12.59 -13.11 -2.45
CA GLU A 58 13.26 -14.41 -2.61
C GLU A 58 12.38 -15.43 -3.35
N ILE A 59 11.07 -15.43 -3.10
CA ILE A 59 10.12 -16.33 -3.80
C ILE A 59 9.57 -15.75 -5.11
N GLY A 60 10.06 -14.58 -5.54
CA GLY A 60 9.75 -14.02 -6.86
C GLY A 60 8.56 -13.05 -6.92
N LEU A 61 8.00 -12.59 -5.80
CA LEU A 61 6.95 -11.55 -5.84
C LEU A 61 7.50 -10.24 -6.44
N ASP A 62 6.60 -9.46 -7.01
CA ASP A 62 6.90 -8.18 -7.65
C ASP A 62 6.75 -6.99 -6.70
N GLY A 63 5.91 -7.08 -5.66
CA GLY A 63 5.64 -5.93 -4.79
C GLY A 63 5.27 -6.27 -3.34
N ALA A 64 5.73 -5.41 -2.43
CA ALA A 64 5.42 -5.41 -1.00
C ALA A 64 4.76 -4.08 -0.64
N PHE A 65 3.50 -4.13 -0.22
CA PHE A 65 2.70 -2.94 0.09
C PHE A 65 2.32 -2.92 1.57
N PHE A 66 2.34 -1.74 2.17
CA PHE A 66 2.04 -1.56 3.59
C PHE A 66 0.95 -0.52 3.80
N ARG A 67 -0.03 -0.85 4.65
CA ARG A 67 -1.08 0.08 5.05
C ARG A 67 -0.55 1.07 6.08
N VAL A 68 -1.06 2.29 6.01
CA VAL A 68 -0.76 3.36 6.98
C VAL A 68 -1.99 3.58 7.85
N HIS A 69 -1.80 3.55 9.17
CA HIS A 69 -2.83 3.80 10.17
C HIS A 69 -2.31 4.61 11.36
N HIS A 70 -3.10 5.59 11.79
CA HIS A 70 -2.82 6.38 12.98
C HIS A 70 -3.75 5.98 14.12
N PHE A 71 -3.27 6.07 15.35
CA PHE A 71 -4.05 5.78 16.57
C PHE A 71 -4.62 4.36 16.65
N ASP A 72 -3.88 3.39 16.12
CA ASP A 72 -4.22 1.96 16.22
C ASP A 72 -2.94 1.14 16.40
N GLN A 73 -3.07 -0.12 16.81
CA GLN A 73 -1.95 -1.08 16.93
C GLN A 73 -1.53 -1.60 15.55
N GLN A 74 -1.12 -0.67 14.69
CA GLN A 74 -0.72 -0.88 13.30
C GLN A 74 0.45 0.05 12.95
N GLN A 75 0.97 -0.05 11.72
CA GLN A 75 2.08 0.79 11.24
C GLN A 75 1.57 2.18 10.82
N ALA A 76 2.28 3.24 11.25
CA ALA A 76 1.81 4.63 11.10
C ALA A 76 2.63 5.51 10.15
N THR A 77 3.95 5.34 10.07
CA THR A 77 4.79 6.11 9.14
C THR A 77 5.47 5.16 8.16
N PRO A 78 5.19 5.25 6.85
CA PRO A 78 5.69 4.26 5.89
C PRO A 78 7.16 4.45 5.54
N TYR A 79 7.65 5.69 5.42
CA TYR A 79 8.96 5.96 4.80
C TYR A 79 10.17 5.32 5.51
N PRO A 80 10.30 5.35 6.85
CA PRO A 80 11.40 4.67 7.53
C PRO A 80 11.39 3.15 7.28
N LEU A 81 10.21 2.53 7.31
CA LEU A 81 10.05 1.11 7.04
C LEU A 81 10.40 0.77 5.59
N LEU A 82 9.85 1.51 4.62
CA LEU A 82 10.14 1.29 3.20
C LEU A 82 11.62 1.49 2.89
N SER A 83 12.28 2.49 3.47
CA SER A 83 13.73 2.69 3.32
C SER A 83 14.54 1.56 3.94
N ALA A 84 14.12 1.01 5.09
CA ALA A 84 14.76 -0.15 5.69
C ALA A 84 14.63 -1.41 4.82
N ILE A 85 13.44 -1.63 4.24
CA ILE A 85 13.21 -2.73 3.29
C ILE A 85 14.05 -2.52 2.01
N ALA A 86 14.07 -1.30 1.48
CA ALA A 86 14.84 -0.93 0.30
C ALA A 86 16.32 -1.27 0.44
N ALA A 87 16.91 -1.05 1.63
CA ALA A 87 18.29 -1.39 1.91
C ALA A 87 18.57 -2.91 1.99
N LYS A 88 17.52 -3.74 2.12
CA LYS A 88 17.62 -5.20 2.30
C LYS A 88 17.14 -5.98 1.06
N THR A 89 16.67 -5.28 0.04
CA THR A 89 16.03 -5.83 -1.16
C THR A 89 16.57 -5.14 -2.41
N SER A 90 16.47 -5.78 -3.57
CA SER A 90 17.09 -5.28 -4.80
C SER A 90 16.12 -5.12 -5.97
N ARG A 91 14.99 -5.82 -5.95
CA ARG A 91 14.08 -5.95 -7.08
C ARG A 91 12.64 -5.59 -6.74
N ILE A 92 12.15 -6.01 -5.56
CA ILE A 92 10.74 -5.90 -5.21
C ILE A 92 10.31 -4.43 -5.13
N GLU A 93 9.16 -4.10 -5.70
CA GLU A 93 8.53 -2.79 -5.57
C GLU A 93 8.04 -2.58 -4.13
N LEU A 94 8.17 -1.36 -3.64
CA LEU A 94 7.88 -1.02 -2.25
C LEU A 94 6.80 0.04 -2.22
N GLY A 95 5.64 -0.27 -1.65
CA GLY A 95 4.50 0.64 -1.80
C GLY A 95 3.64 0.84 -0.58
N THR A 96 2.74 1.81 -0.72
CA THR A 96 1.75 2.16 0.30
C THR A 96 0.34 1.87 -0.17
N GLY A 97 -0.47 1.32 0.73
CA GLY A 97 -1.87 0.96 0.45
C GLY A 97 -2.79 1.35 1.60
N VAL A 98 -2.99 2.62 1.92
CA VAL A 98 -2.59 3.88 1.23
C VAL A 98 -2.26 4.93 2.29
N ILE A 99 -1.53 5.99 1.92
CA ILE A 99 -1.27 7.14 2.79
C ILE A 99 -2.52 8.01 2.87
N ASP A 100 -2.95 8.33 4.08
CA ASP A 100 -4.02 9.31 4.31
C ASP A 100 -3.46 10.74 4.29
N MET A 101 -3.75 11.46 3.20
CA MET A 101 -3.22 12.81 2.99
C MET A 101 -3.71 13.84 4.01
N ARG A 102 -4.67 13.52 4.88
CA ARG A 102 -5.08 14.41 5.98
C ARG A 102 -4.02 14.49 7.08
N TYR A 103 -3.14 13.49 7.18
CA TYR A 103 -2.09 13.38 8.20
C TYR A 103 -0.71 13.83 7.71
N GLU A 104 -0.61 14.35 6.49
CA GLU A 104 0.66 14.65 5.85
C GLU A 104 0.82 16.14 5.59
N ASN A 105 2.03 16.66 5.84
CA ASN A 105 2.47 17.89 5.21
C ASN A 105 2.97 17.52 3.80
N PRO A 106 2.37 18.05 2.72
CA PRO A 106 2.68 17.61 1.37
C PRO A 106 4.14 17.87 0.95
N LEU A 107 4.80 18.89 1.50
CA LEU A 107 6.20 19.19 1.17
C LEU A 107 7.15 18.23 1.89
N TYR A 108 6.94 17.99 3.18
CA TYR A 108 7.73 16.99 3.92
C TYR A 108 7.50 15.58 3.40
N MET A 109 6.26 15.25 3.06
CA MET A 109 5.93 13.98 2.43
C MET A 109 6.70 13.81 1.11
N ALA A 110 6.80 14.85 0.28
CA ALA A 110 7.56 14.80 -0.96
C ALA A 110 9.07 14.58 -0.73
N GLU A 111 9.65 15.23 0.29
CA GLU A 111 11.06 15.01 0.66
C GLU A 111 11.31 13.57 1.13
N LEU A 112 10.45 13.05 2.02
CA LEU A 112 10.54 11.68 2.52
C LEU A 112 10.37 10.65 1.40
N ALA A 113 9.38 10.86 0.52
CA ALA A 113 9.16 10.03 -0.65
C ALA A 113 10.36 10.02 -1.59
N ALA A 114 10.93 11.19 -1.91
CA ALA A 114 12.10 11.29 -2.77
C ALA A 114 13.32 10.56 -2.17
N MET A 115 13.55 10.69 -0.86
CA MET A 115 14.62 9.96 -0.18
C MET A 115 14.41 8.45 -0.23
N SER A 116 13.21 7.97 0.10
CA SER A 116 12.88 6.54 0.02
C SER A 116 13.01 6.00 -1.41
N ASP A 117 12.58 6.76 -2.41
CA ASP A 117 12.70 6.37 -3.82
C ASP A 117 14.16 6.22 -4.24
N LEU A 118 15.01 7.20 -3.89
CA LEU A 118 16.45 7.15 -4.15
C LEU A 118 17.14 5.97 -3.46
N ILE A 119 16.82 5.70 -2.19
CA ILE A 119 17.36 4.52 -1.47
C ILE A 119 16.90 3.22 -2.14
N SER A 120 15.66 3.19 -2.64
CA SER A 120 15.11 2.04 -3.34
C SER A 120 15.56 1.91 -4.79
N ALA A 121 16.33 2.86 -5.33
CA ALA A 121 16.71 2.93 -6.74
C ALA A 121 15.49 2.93 -7.69
N GLY A 122 14.46 3.72 -7.38
CA GLY A 122 13.29 3.91 -8.24
C GLY A 122 12.17 2.87 -8.08
N ARG A 123 12.18 2.09 -6.98
CA ARG A 123 11.20 1.00 -6.73
C ARG A 123 9.99 1.45 -5.92
N LEU A 124 9.91 2.72 -5.52
CA LEU A 124 8.84 3.23 -4.67
C LEU A 124 7.50 3.35 -5.44
N GLN A 125 6.43 2.83 -4.85
CA GLN A 125 5.05 2.88 -5.37
C GLN A 125 4.12 3.60 -4.37
N LEU A 126 3.85 4.89 -4.60
CA LEU A 126 3.06 5.71 -3.68
C LEU A 126 1.56 5.60 -3.93
N GLY A 127 0.85 4.88 -3.04
CA GLY A 127 -0.59 4.93 -2.94
C GLY A 127 -1.04 6.00 -1.95
N VAL A 128 -1.84 6.96 -2.41
CA VAL A 128 -2.37 8.06 -1.58
C VAL A 128 -3.91 8.06 -1.59
N SER A 129 -4.50 8.60 -0.53
CA SER A 129 -5.94 8.72 -0.37
C SER A 129 -6.35 10.01 0.33
N ARG A 130 -7.61 10.40 0.15
CA ARG A 130 -8.26 11.48 0.92
C ARG A 130 -8.57 11.07 2.37
N GLY A 131 -8.27 9.82 2.72
CA GLY A 131 -8.45 9.22 4.02
C GLY A 131 -9.63 8.26 4.12
N SER A 132 -9.51 7.34 5.08
CA SER A 132 -10.54 6.37 5.48
C SER A 132 -11.21 6.83 6.78
N PRO A 133 -12.40 6.34 7.15
CA PRO A 133 -12.79 6.33 8.55
C PRO A 133 -11.65 5.72 9.38
N GLU A 134 -11.14 6.49 10.34
CA GLU A 134 -10.12 6.08 11.31
C GLU A 134 -10.83 5.81 12.66
N SER A 135 -10.15 5.08 13.55
CA SER A 135 -10.61 4.87 14.93
C SER A 135 -10.86 6.21 15.66
N VAL A 136 -10.02 7.22 15.36
CA VAL A 136 -10.13 8.57 15.91
C VAL A 136 -10.74 9.52 14.88
N ILE A 137 -11.95 10.01 15.20
CA ILE A 137 -12.62 11.06 14.43
C ILE A 137 -11.76 12.33 14.47
N ARG A 138 -11.41 12.87 13.29
CA ARG A 138 -10.55 14.08 13.14
C ARG A 138 -9.18 13.95 13.81
N GLY A 139 -8.61 12.75 13.90
CA GLY A 139 -7.28 12.54 14.50
C GLY A 139 -6.15 13.36 13.84
N PHE A 140 -6.32 13.77 12.58
CA PHE A 140 -5.38 14.64 11.86
C PHE A 140 -5.16 16.01 12.54
N GLU A 141 -6.08 16.47 13.38
CA GLU A 141 -5.94 17.73 14.10
C GLU A 141 -4.87 17.67 15.19
N SER A 142 -4.62 16.48 15.73
CA SER A 142 -3.51 16.23 16.65
C SER A 142 -2.13 16.39 15.98
N PHE A 143 -2.08 16.31 14.65
CA PHE A 143 -0.90 16.59 13.85
C PHE A 143 -0.84 18.06 13.38
N GLY A 144 -1.79 18.89 13.80
CA GLY A 144 -1.88 20.31 13.41
C GLY A 144 -2.39 20.54 11.99
N TYR A 145 -2.91 19.50 11.33
CA TYR A 145 -3.45 19.62 9.97
C TYR A 145 -4.95 19.88 10.01
N TYR A 146 -5.42 20.74 9.11
CA TYR A 146 -6.83 21.09 8.98
C TYR A 146 -7.19 21.09 7.50
N PRO A 147 -7.69 19.96 6.95
CA PRO A 147 -7.99 19.87 5.53
C PRO A 147 -9.04 20.92 5.17
N PRO A 148 -8.85 21.66 4.07
CA PRO A 148 -9.85 22.61 3.60
C PRO A 148 -11.18 21.88 3.35
N LYS A 149 -12.30 22.58 3.57
CA LYS A 149 -13.64 22.04 3.25
C LYS A 149 -13.80 21.93 1.73
N VAL A 150 -13.27 20.87 1.13
CA VAL A 150 -13.33 20.65 -0.32
C VAL A 150 -14.48 19.71 -0.65
N LYS A 151 -15.49 20.25 -1.34
CA LYS A 151 -16.56 19.45 -1.97
C LYS A 151 -16.04 18.92 -3.31
N MET A 152 -15.40 17.76 -3.30
CA MET A 152 -14.82 17.19 -4.53
C MET A 152 -15.87 16.37 -5.29
N ARG A 153 -16.14 16.76 -6.54
CA ARG A 153 -16.95 15.98 -7.48
C ARG A 153 -16.01 15.10 -8.30
N VAL A 154 -15.93 13.81 -7.99
CA VAL A 154 -15.16 12.85 -8.78
C VAL A 154 -15.86 12.65 -10.12
N ARG A 155 -15.15 12.93 -11.23
CA ARG A 155 -15.52 12.49 -12.57
C ARG A 155 -14.52 11.43 -13.01
N TRP A 156 -15.02 10.22 -13.23
CA TRP A 156 -14.23 9.13 -13.79
C TRP A 156 -14.06 9.35 -15.29
N HIS A 157 -12.82 9.37 -15.77
CA HIS A 157 -12.49 9.26 -17.19
C HIS A 157 -11.68 7.98 -17.37
N ALA A 158 -12.21 7.03 -18.14
CA ALA A 158 -11.46 5.84 -18.53
C ALA A 158 -10.39 6.27 -19.53
N VAL A 159 -9.12 6.09 -19.17
CA VAL A 159 -7.99 6.26 -20.10
C VAL A 159 -7.74 4.91 -20.74
N THR A 160 -8.17 4.74 -21.99
CA THR A 160 -7.77 3.60 -22.83
C THR A 160 -6.54 4.01 -23.62
N SER A 161 -5.38 3.46 -23.29
CA SER A 161 -4.18 3.62 -24.12
C SER A 161 -4.35 2.77 -25.39
N THR A 162 -4.47 3.40 -26.54
CA THR A 162 -4.18 2.77 -27.83
C THR A 162 -2.69 2.96 -28.10
N SER A 163 -1.91 1.89 -28.04
CA SER A 163 -0.54 1.87 -28.55
C SER A 163 -0.56 1.74 -30.08
N SER A 164 0.15 2.65 -30.76
CA SER A 164 0.56 2.56 -32.17
C SER A 164 1.79 1.69 -32.33
#